data_AF-A0A1B9YLN4-F1
#
_entry.id   AF-A0A1B9YLN4-F1
#
_cell.length_a   1.000
_cell.length_b   1.000
_cell.length_c   1.000
_cell.angle_alpha   90.00
_cell.angle_beta   90.00
_cell.angle_gamma   90.00
#
_symmetry.space_group_name_H-M   'P 1'
#
loop_
_entity.id
_entity.type
_entity.pdbx_description
1 polymer ?
#
loop_
_entity_poly.entity_id
_entity_poly.type
_entity_poly.pdbx_seq_one_letter_code
_entity_poly.pdbx_strand_id
1 'polypeptide(L)' 'MRFIVPKVDLRRQTSGGDTIEDETGNVVGQFFFSHGDRDRSVLLFGKYGASYRTHEECQAFADGVAAVLTHMTKVELK' A
#
# COMPACT_ATOMS: atom_id res chain seq x y z
N MET A 1 -6.89 -12.20 -0.29
CA MET A 1 -6.79 -10.73 -0.19
C MET A 1 -5.34 -10.37 -0.33
N ARG A 2 -4.99 -9.76 -1.46
CA ARG A 2 -3.64 -9.28 -1.77
C ARG A 2 -3.77 -7.86 -2.30
N PHE A 3 -2.91 -6.97 -1.82
CA PHE A 3 -2.83 -5.58 -2.30
C PHE A 3 -1.70 -5.42 -3.29
N ILE A 4 -1.96 -4.68 -4.36
CA ILE A 4 -1.02 -4.42 -5.43
C ILE A 4 -0.50 -3.00 -5.23
N VAL A 5 0.71 -2.87 -4.67
CA VAL A 5 1.35 -1.56 -4.57
C VAL A 5 1.95 -1.22 -5.94
N PRO A 6 1.67 -0.04 -6.53
CA PRO A 6 2.26 0.36 -7.79
C PRO A 6 3.78 0.56 -7.67
N LYS A 7 4.52 0.08 -8.67
CA LYS A 7 5.99 0.18 -8.71
C LYS A 7 6.40 1.45 -9.42
N VAL A 8 6.78 2.47 -8.65
CA VAL A 8 7.21 3.76 -9.17
C VAL A 8 8.72 3.88 -9.19
N ASP A 9 9.28 4.28 -10.33
CA ASP A 9 10.68 4.67 -10.43
C ASP A 9 10.84 6.15 -10.06
N LEU A 10 11.26 6.39 -8.81
CA LEU A 10 11.53 7.72 -8.26
C LEU A 10 12.58 8.50 -9.06
N ARG A 11 13.40 7.87 -9.91
CA ARG A 11 14.38 8.59 -10.74
C ARG A 11 13.75 9.31 -11.93
N ARG A 12 12.54 8.92 -12.32
CA ARG A 12 11.83 9.45 -13.51
C ARG A 12 10.62 10.30 -13.17
N GLN A 13 10.21 10.34 -11.89
CA GLN A 13 9.02 11.05 -11.46
C GLN A 13 9.32 12.00 -10.30
N THR A 14 8.72 13.19 -10.32
CA THR A 14 8.96 14.29 -9.36
C THR A 14 8.18 14.12 -8.06
N SER A 15 6.90 13.78 -8.15
CA SER A 15 6.03 13.48 -7.02
C SER A 15 4.67 13.10 -7.59
N GLY A 16 3.94 12.23 -6.89
CA GLY A 16 2.66 11.78 -7.38
C GLY A 16 1.94 10.88 -6.40
N GLY A 17 0.71 10.57 -6.76
CA GLY A 17 -0.12 9.58 -6.08
C GLY A 17 -0.63 8.59 -7.12
N ASP A 18 -0.70 7.33 -6.74
CA ASP A 18 -1.30 6.27 -7.54
C ASP A 18 -2.25 5.45 -6.66
N THR A 19 -3.15 4.73 -7.28
CA THR A 19 -4.20 3.99 -6.58
C THR A 19 -3.67 2.61 -6.20
N ILE A 20 -3.95 2.18 -4.98
CA ILE A 20 -3.69 0.80 -4.56
C ILE A 20 -4.97 0.02 -4.74
N GLU A 21 -4.89 -1.04 -5.53
CA GLU A 21 -5.99 -1.95 -5.80
C GLU A 21 -5.73 -3.31 -5.13
N ASP A 22 -6.81 -4.04 -4.87
CA ASP A 22 -6.71 -5.46 -4.56
C ASP A 22 -6.66 -6.33 -5.83
N GLU A 23 -6.46 -7.63 -5.64
CA GLU A 23 -6.45 -8.62 -6.71
C GLU A 23 -7.76 -8.71 -7.53
N THR A 24 -8.85 -8.10 -7.04
CA THR A 24 -10.16 -8.04 -7.72
C THR A 24 -10.41 -6.72 -8.44
N GLY A 25 -9.45 -5.78 -8.40
CA GLY A 25 -9.54 -4.45 -9.01
C GLY A 25 -10.31 -3.44 -8.15
N ASN A 26 -10.60 -3.75 -6.89
CA ASN A 26 -11.21 -2.75 -6.01
C ASN A 26 -10.14 -1.81 -5.47
N VAL A 27 -10.47 -0.52 -5.46
CA VAL A 27 -9.62 0.50 -4.82
C VAL A 27 -9.65 0.33 -3.31
N VAL A 28 -8.48 0.03 -2.74
CA VAL A 28 -8.30 -0.18 -1.30
C VAL A 28 -7.46 0.91 -0.64
N GLY A 29 -6.79 1.75 -1.42
CA GLY A 29 -5.93 2.78 -0.86
C GLY A 29 -5.24 3.68 -1.88
N GLN A 30 -4.29 4.45 -1.39
CA GLN A 30 -3.46 5.36 -2.18
C GLN A 30 -1.99 5.16 -1.83
N PHE A 31 -1.16 5.24 -2.86
CA PHE A 31 0.28 5.21 -2.79
C PHE A 31 0.81 6.59 -3.16
N PHE A 32 1.58 7.21 -2.29
CA PHE A 32 2.20 8.52 -2.54
C PHE A 32 3.71 8.37 -2.64
N PHE A 33 4.33 9.19 -3.47
CA PHE A 33 5.77 9.20 -3.59
C PHE A 33 6.27 10.63 -3.85
N SER A 34 7.44 10.94 -3.30
CA SER A 34 8.10 12.23 -3.49
C SER A 34 9.57 12.05 -3.85
N HIS A 35 10.02 12.73 -4.90
CA HIS A 35 11.42 12.68 -5.35
C HIS A 35 12.37 13.31 -4.33
N GLY A 36 11.94 14.36 -3.63
CA GLY A 36 12.77 15.13 -2.70
C GLY A 36 13.26 14.28 -1.53
N ASP A 37 12.32 13.70 -0.79
CA ASP A 37 12.62 12.91 0.40
C ASP A 37 12.92 11.43 0.08
N ARG A 38 12.71 11.01 -1.18
CA ARG A 38 12.73 9.59 -1.63
C ARG A 38 11.81 8.69 -0.81
N ASP A 39 10.80 9.29 -0.19
CA ASP A 39 9.82 8.60 0.62
C ASP A 39 8.66 8.11 -0.25
N ARG A 40 8.15 6.94 0.14
CA ARG A 40 7.03 6.24 -0.45
C ARG A 40 6.04 5.97 0.67
N SER A 41 4.84 6.51 0.57
CA SER A 41 3.81 6.35 1.60
C SER A 41 2.68 5.49 1.08
N VAL A 42 2.25 4.53 1.90
CA VAL A 42 1.10 3.67 1.64
C VAL A 42 0.01 4.07 2.61
N LEU A 43 -1.20 4.31 2.10
CA LEU A 43 -2.40 4.53 2.90
C LEU A 43 -3.51 3.58 2.45
N LEU A 44 -3.84 2.59 3.28
CA LEU A 44 -4.88 1.60 3.02
C LEU A 44 -6.10 1.86 3.89
N PHE A 45 -7.29 1.81 3.29
CA PHE A 45 -8.61 1.97 3.92
C PHE A 45 -8.75 3.23 4.78
N GLY A 46 -7.93 4.27 4.53
CA GLY A 46 -7.87 5.49 5.32
C GLY A 46 -7.43 5.31 6.78
N LYS A 47 -6.95 4.12 7.17
CA LYS A 47 -6.61 3.77 8.56
C LYS A 47 -5.19 3.25 8.71
N TYR A 48 -4.71 2.46 7.75
CA TYR A 48 -3.39 1.84 7.82
C TYR A 48 -2.43 2.66 6.94
N GLY A 49 -1.67 3.54 7.57
CA GLY A 49 -0.74 4.45 6.90
C GLY A 49 0.69 4.27 7.36
N ALA A 50 1.65 4.20 6.44
CA ALA A 50 3.08 4.19 6.76
C ALA A 50 3.94 4.70 5.59
N SER A 51 5.14 5.18 5.90
CA SER A 51 6.12 5.68 4.94
C SER A 51 7.40 4.84 4.97
N TYR A 52 7.94 4.55 3.78
CA TYR A 52 9.08 3.68 3.56
C TYR A 52 9.99 4.21 2.46
N ARG A 53 11.22 3.70 2.37
CA ARG A 53 12.18 4.13 1.34
C ARG A 53 12.15 3.24 0.11
N THR A 54 11.80 1.98 0.29
CA THR A 54 11.82 0.96 -0.76
C THR A 54 10.40 0.47 -1.08
N HIS A 55 10.26 -0.14 -2.25
CA HIS A 55 8.97 -0.63 -2.71
C HIS A 55 8.66 -1.95 -2.02
N GLU A 56 9.70 -2.73 -1.76
CA GLU A 56 9.69 -3.98 -1.02
C GLU A 56 9.14 -3.77 0.39
N GLU A 57 9.55 -2.70 1.09
CA GLU A 57 8.99 -2.32 2.39
C GLU A 57 7.50 -1.93 2.30
N CYS A 58 7.13 -1.15 1.27
CA CYS A 58 5.73 -0.77 1.03
C CYS A 58 4.84 -2.00 0.78
N GLN A 59 5.33 -2.95 -0.02
CA GLN A 59 4.63 -4.19 -0.31
C GLN A 59 4.53 -5.08 0.93
N ALA A 60 5.60 -5.20 1.71
CA ALA A 60 5.60 -5.98 2.96
C ALA A 60 4.60 -5.42 3.98
N PHE A 61 4.49 -4.08 4.09
CA PHE A 61 3.46 -3.45 4.91
C PHE A 61 2.05 -3.80 4.42
N ALA A 62 1.79 -3.66 3.12
CA ALA A 62 0.50 -3.97 2.53
C ALA A 62 0.11 -5.45 2.75
N ASP A 63 1.06 -6.37 2.58
CA ASP A 63 0.87 -7.81 2.84
C ASP A 63 0.56 -8.06 4.32
N GLY A 64 1.23 -7.35 5.24
CA GLY A 64 0.94 -7.40 6.68
C GLY A 64 -0.48 -6.94 7.02
N VAL A 65 -0.93 -5.82 6.46
CA VAL A 65 -2.31 -5.32 6.64
C VAL A 65 -3.33 -6.32 6.07
N ALA A 66 -3.05 -6.89 4.89
CA ALA A 66 -3.92 -7.88 4.27
C ALA A 66 -4.05 -9.14 5.16
N ALA A 67 -2.95 -9.59 5.78
CA ALA A 67 -2.95 -10.72 6.69
C ALA A 67 -3.79 -10.44 7.95
N VAL A 68 -3.65 -9.24 8.55
CA VAL A 68 -4.46 -8.83 9.71
C VAL A 68 -5.95 -8.82 9.38
N LEU A 69 -6.33 -8.20 8.26
CA LEU A 69 -7.74 -8.13 7.83
C LEU A 69 -8.32 -9.51 7.51
N THR A 70 -7.53 -10.37 6.86
CA THR A 70 -7.92 -11.76 6.59
C THR A 70 -8.09 -12.56 7.88
N HIS A 71 -7.30 -12.28 8.92
CA HIS A 71 -7.44 -12.95 10.20
C HIS A 71 -8.65 -12.44 11.00
N MET A 72 -8.88 -11.11 11.00
CA MET A 72 -10.03 -10.49 11.68
C MET A 72 -11.37 -10.96 11.11
N THR A 73 -11.49 -11.01 9.79
CA THR A 73 -12.70 -11.51 9.10
C THR A 73 -13.00 -12.98 9.42
N LYS A 74 -11.97 -13.81 9.70
CA LYS A 74 -12.17 -15.20 10.15
C LYS A 74 -12.63 -15.31 11.60
N VAL A 75 -12.38 -14.31 12.44
CA VAL A 75 -12.79 -14.32 13.86
C VAL A 75 -14.26 -13.93 14.02
N GLU A 76 -14.81 -13.09 13.15
CA GLU A 76 -16.23 -12.68 13.19
C GLU A 76 -17.22 -13.78 12.72
N LEU A 77 -16.72 -14.86 12.11
CA LEU A 77 -17.54 -15.98 11.63
C LEU A 77 -17.64 -17.16 12.62
N LYS A 78 -17.42 -16.94 13.91
CA LYS A 78 -17.56 -17.96 14.95
C LYS A 78 -18.68 -17.67 15.94
#